data_AF-A0A257Q808-F1
#
_entry.id   AF-A0A257Q808-F1
#
_cell.length_a   1.000
_cell.length_b   1.000
_cell.length_c   1.000
_cell.angle_alpha   90.00
_cell.angle_beta   90.00
_cell.angle_gamma   90.00
#
_symmetry.space_group_name_H-M   'P 1'
#
loop_
_entity.id
_entity.type
_entity.pdbx_description
1 polymer ?
#
loop_
_entity_poly.entity_id
_entity_poly.type
_entity_poly.pdbx_seq_one_letter_code
_entity_poly.pdbx_strand_id
1 'polypeptide(L)'
;MVGDIGRPTAKPFAPCGADEIVDRLEAAGATLLAMPGQGYSTRLRQMRFDVVHTALEAYGWEAPPLRAPVPGSAAISDMDEVFGWLRLIPDGQFMIRRIVGARALVHPITGRHLFAWRRLGALLGADHKSVQRWHGQGVAILVAALCKPG
;
A
#
# COMPACT_ATOMS: atom_id res chain seq x y z
N MET A 1 -34.52 4.72 24.26
CA MET A 1 -34.62 4.58 22.79
C MET A 1 -33.77 5.69 22.17
N VAL A 2 -33.17 5.45 20.99
CA VAL A 2 -32.02 6.15 20.37
C VAL A 2 -30.69 5.53 20.84
N GLY A 3 -29.82 5.00 19.99
CA GLY A 3 -29.85 4.72 18.56
C GLY A 3 -28.75 3.68 18.30
N ASP A 4 -29.08 2.67 17.51
CA ASP A 4 -28.20 1.57 17.12
C ASP A 4 -26.98 2.14 16.38
N ILE A 5 -25.82 2.11 17.03
CA ILE A 5 -24.55 2.51 16.43
C ILE A 5 -24.22 1.41 15.44
N GLY A 6 -24.53 1.65 14.16
CA GLY A 6 -24.30 0.73 13.06
C GLY A 6 -22.95 0.04 13.20
N ARG A 7 -22.99 -1.22 13.62
CA ARG A 7 -21.86 -2.14 13.57
C ARG A 7 -21.36 -2.10 12.12
N PRO A 8 -20.07 -1.84 11.83
CA PRO A 8 -19.58 -1.94 10.48
C PRO A 8 -19.89 -3.36 10.00
N THR A 9 -20.82 -3.45 9.05
CA THR A 9 -21.18 -4.71 8.41
C THR A 9 -19.94 -5.17 7.68
N ALA A 10 -19.25 -6.16 8.25
CA ALA A 10 -18.23 -6.90 7.55
C ALA A 10 -18.83 -7.34 6.21
N LYS A 11 -18.26 -6.82 5.13
CA LYS A 11 -18.66 -7.13 3.75
C LYS A 11 -18.68 -8.67 3.61
N PRO A 12 -19.75 -9.28 3.06
CA PRO A 12 -19.80 -10.73 2.92
C PRO A 12 -18.66 -11.20 2.01
N PHE A 13 -17.83 -12.09 2.53
CA PHE A 13 -16.61 -12.57 1.88
C PHE A 13 -16.96 -13.59 0.78
N ALA A 14 -16.78 -13.24 -0.50
CA ALA A 14 -16.79 -14.13 -1.68
C ALA A 14 -16.23 -13.40 -2.92
N PRO A 15 -15.59 -14.08 -3.91
CA PRO A 15 -14.92 -15.38 -3.94
C PRO A 15 -13.39 -15.21 -3.87
N CYS A 16 -12.79 -15.65 -2.78
CA CYS A 16 -11.41 -15.31 -2.47
C CYS A 16 -10.37 -16.17 -3.23
N GLY A 17 -9.76 -15.56 -4.24
CA GLY A 17 -8.64 -16.12 -4.99
C GLY A 17 -7.30 -15.58 -4.51
N ALA A 18 -6.22 -16.31 -4.79
CA ALA A 18 -4.86 -15.81 -4.58
C ALA A 18 -4.62 -14.50 -5.36
N ASP A 19 -5.11 -14.44 -6.60
CA ASP A 19 -4.96 -13.28 -7.48
C ASP A 19 -5.68 -12.04 -6.92
N GLU A 20 -6.92 -12.19 -6.44
CA GLU A 20 -7.66 -11.08 -5.83
C GLU A 20 -6.97 -10.54 -4.56
N ILE A 21 -6.41 -11.42 -3.73
CA ILE A 21 -5.62 -10.99 -2.56
C ILE A 21 -4.39 -10.20 -3.00
N VAL A 22 -3.69 -10.67 -4.04
CA VAL A 22 -2.53 -9.97 -4.58
C VAL A 22 -2.94 -8.62 -5.15
N ASP A 23 -4.01 -8.55 -5.94
CA ASP A 23 -4.52 -7.29 -6.52
C ASP A 23 -4.88 -6.28 -5.42
N ARG A 24 -5.55 -6.73 -4.34
CA ARG A 24 -5.88 -5.86 -3.21
C ARG A 24 -4.64 -5.40 -2.45
N LEU A 25 -3.65 -6.27 -2.25
CA LEU A 25 -2.36 -5.91 -1.65
C LEU A 25 -1.64 -4.86 -2.50
N GLU A 26 -1.62 -5.04 -3.82
CA GLU A 26 -0.99 -4.10 -4.77
C GLU A 26 -1.71 -2.75 -4.79
N ALA A 27 -3.04 -2.74 -4.78
CA ALA A 27 -3.84 -1.53 -4.67
C ALA A 27 -3.59 -0.80 -3.34
N ALA A 28 -3.48 -1.53 -2.23
CA ALA A 28 -3.13 -0.95 -0.93
C ALA A 28 -1.71 -0.36 -0.92
N GLY A 29 -0.73 -1.04 -1.52
CA GLY A 29 0.63 -0.50 -1.62
C GLY A 29 0.75 0.71 -2.54
N ALA A 30 0.01 0.74 -3.65
CA ALA A 30 -0.09 1.92 -4.50
C ALA A 30 -0.72 3.10 -3.74
N THR A 31 -1.77 2.85 -2.96
CA THR A 31 -2.41 3.84 -2.08
C THR A 31 -1.42 4.40 -1.06
N LEU A 32 -0.67 3.53 -0.38
CA LEU A 32 0.33 3.93 0.61
C LEU A 32 1.41 4.85 -0.01
N LEU A 33 1.86 4.53 -1.22
CA LEU A 33 2.89 5.30 -1.93
C LEU A 33 2.35 6.59 -2.56
N ALA A 34 1.03 6.70 -2.76
CA ALA A 34 0.36 7.92 -3.20
C ALA A 34 0.07 8.88 -2.04
N MET A 35 0.21 8.44 -0.78
CA MET A 35 0.05 9.32 0.36
C MET A 35 1.13 10.41 0.38
N PRO A 36 0.78 11.66 0.75
CA PRO A 36 1.78 12.69 0.96
C PRO A 36 2.70 12.33 2.14
N GLY A 37 4.00 12.54 1.97
CA GLY A 37 5.01 12.27 3.01
C GLY A 37 4.88 13.11 4.29
N GLN A 38 3.95 14.07 4.30
CA GLN A 38 3.46 14.76 5.49
C GLN A 38 1.93 14.72 5.46
N GLY A 39 1.31 14.39 6.60
CA GLY A 39 -0.15 14.36 6.74
C GLY A 39 -0.80 15.74 6.54
N TYR A 40 -2.13 15.78 6.54
CA TYR A 40 -2.89 17.02 6.54
C TYR A 40 -2.52 17.86 7.77
N SER A 41 -1.75 18.93 7.55
CA SER A 41 -1.57 19.93 8.59
C SER A 41 -2.83 20.79 8.68
N THR A 42 -3.39 20.95 9.88
CA THR A 42 -4.40 21.99 10.18
C THR A 42 -3.83 23.40 10.11
N ARG A 43 -2.54 23.56 9.79
CA ARG A 43 -1.93 24.81 9.38
C ARG A 43 -2.44 25.17 7.97
N LEU A 44 -3.76 25.41 7.89
CA LEU A 44 -4.39 26.16 6.82
C LEU A 44 -3.54 27.39 6.57
N ARG A 45 -3.05 27.46 5.33
CA ARG A 45 -2.39 28.59 4.66
C ARG A 45 -2.65 29.92 5.38
N GLN A 46 -1.74 30.33 6.28
CA GLN A 46 -1.36 31.73 6.28
C GLN A 46 -0.67 31.93 4.94
N MET A 47 -1.40 32.47 3.96
CA MET A 47 -0.82 32.92 2.70
C MET A 47 0.28 33.91 3.05
N ARG A 48 1.53 33.44 3.06
CA ARG A 48 2.64 34.33 2.78
C ARG A 48 2.65 34.44 1.25
N PHE A 49 2.09 35.52 0.74
CA PHE A 49 2.35 35.91 -0.64
C PHE A 49 3.86 36.09 -0.73
N ASP A 50 4.56 35.14 -1.35
CA ASP A 50 5.91 35.41 -1.84
C ASP A 50 5.73 36.37 -3.01
N VAL A 51 5.97 37.64 -2.70
CA VAL A 51 6.07 38.70 -3.69
C VAL A 51 7.20 38.30 -4.62
N VAL A 52 6.86 37.94 -5.86
CA VAL A 52 7.82 37.62 -6.92
C VAL A 52 8.59 38.90 -7.21
N HIS A 53 9.80 39.00 -6.65
CA HIS A 53 10.74 40.03 -7.05
C HIS A 53 11.63 39.47 -8.16
N THR A 54 11.32 39.93 -9.38
CA THR A 54 12.17 39.95 -10.59
C THR A 54 12.10 38.73 -11.51
N ALA A 55 11.90 39.00 -12.80
CA ALA A 55 11.81 38.05 -13.91
C ALA A 55 13.09 37.23 -14.18
N LEU A 56 14.19 37.50 -13.45
CA LEU A 56 15.48 36.84 -13.64
C LEU A 56 15.61 35.52 -12.86
N GLU A 57 14.81 35.30 -11.80
CA GLU A 57 14.82 34.04 -11.01
C GLU A 57 13.99 32.91 -11.65
N ALA A 58 13.32 33.16 -12.78
CA ALA A 58 12.50 32.16 -13.46
C ALA A 58 13.32 31.07 -14.19
N TYR A 59 14.64 31.24 -14.32
CA TYR A 59 15.53 30.28 -14.99
C TYR A 59 16.01 29.17 -14.04
N GLY A 60 15.07 28.38 -13.53
CA GLY A 60 15.36 27.24 -12.65
C GLY A 60 14.17 26.33 -12.36
N TRP A 61 13.05 26.51 -13.07
CA TRP A 61 11.84 25.73 -12.85
C TRP A 61 12.01 24.31 -13.42
N GLU A 62 12.72 23.44 -12.69
CA GLU A 62 12.57 21.99 -12.89
C GLU A 62 11.10 21.64 -12.66
N ALA A 63 10.47 21.01 -13.65
CA ALA A 63 9.10 20.54 -13.50
C ALA A 63 9.03 19.65 -12.26
N PRO A 64 8.08 19.91 -11.32
CA PRO A 64 7.92 19.06 -10.16
C PRO A 64 7.77 17.61 -10.61
N PRO A 65 8.47 16.64 -9.99
CA PRO A 65 8.33 15.24 -10.35
C PRO A 65 6.86 14.85 -10.29
N LEU A 66 6.38 14.14 -11.32
CA LEU A 66 4.98 13.73 -11.43
C LEU A 66 4.57 12.95 -10.18
N ARG A 67 3.65 13.50 -9.40
CA ARG A 67 3.10 12.86 -8.20
C ARG A 67 1.77 12.19 -8.51
N ALA A 68 1.53 11.03 -7.91
CA ALA A 68 0.23 10.41 -7.96
C ALA A 68 -0.82 11.29 -7.24
N PRO A 69 -2.08 11.26 -7.67
CA PRO A 69 -3.16 11.93 -6.96
C PRO A 69 -3.28 11.37 -5.53
N VAL A 70 -3.53 12.27 -4.57
CA VAL A 70 -3.74 11.88 -3.17
C VAL A 70 -4.97 10.96 -3.08
N PRO A 71 -4.88 9.80 -2.42
CA PRO A 71 -6.00 8.87 -2.33
C PRO A 71 -7.14 9.40 -1.48
N GLY A 72 -8.37 9.00 -1.81
CA GLY A 72 -9.55 9.30 -1.00
C GLY A 72 -9.62 8.46 0.29
N SER A 73 -10.51 8.83 1.21
CA SER A 73 -10.68 8.16 2.51
C SER A 73 -11.10 6.69 2.40
N ALA A 74 -11.90 6.33 1.40
CA ALA A 74 -12.30 4.95 1.15
C ALA A 74 -11.08 4.08 0.80
N ALA A 75 -10.22 4.56 -0.11
CA ALA A 75 -8.99 3.85 -0.48
C ALA A 75 -8.02 3.71 0.69
N ILE A 76 -7.92 4.73 1.56
CA ILE A 76 -7.11 4.66 2.79
C ILE A 76 -7.68 3.62 3.76
N SER A 77 -9.01 3.55 3.92
CA SER A 77 -9.66 2.56 4.79
C SER A 77 -9.45 1.14 4.27
N ASP A 78 -9.60 0.93 2.96
CA ASP A 78 -9.33 -0.35 2.30
C ASP A 78 -7.84 -0.74 2.44
N MET A 79 -6.93 0.23 2.31
CA MET A 79 -5.49 0.03 2.52
C MET A 79 -5.19 -0.44 3.95
N ASP A 80 -5.77 0.21 4.97
CA ASP A 80 -5.57 -0.17 6.38
C ASP A 80 -6.11 -1.57 6.67
N GLU A 81 -7.27 -1.92 6.12
CA GLU A 81 -7.84 -3.28 6.20
C GLU A 81 -6.87 -4.31 5.59
N VAL A 82 -6.43 -4.06 4.35
CA VAL A 82 -5.60 -5.00 3.58
C VAL A 82 -4.23 -5.20 4.22
N PHE A 83 -3.56 -4.13 4.67
CA PHE A 83 -2.29 -4.28 5.40
C PHE A 83 -2.48 -4.96 6.76
N GLY A 84 -3.67 -4.86 7.35
CA GLY A 84 -4.07 -5.63 8.53
C GLY A 84 -3.97 -7.15 8.33
N TRP A 85 -4.22 -7.64 7.11
CA TRP A 85 -4.16 -9.08 6.79
C TRP A 85 -2.77 -9.68 6.97
N LEU A 86 -1.70 -8.89 6.87
CA LEU A 86 -0.33 -9.37 7.08
C LEU A 86 -0.14 -9.97 8.49
N ARG A 87 -0.96 -9.58 9.46
CA ARG A 87 -0.98 -10.15 10.82
C ARG A 87 -1.47 -11.60 10.88
N LEU A 88 -2.20 -12.07 9.85
CA LEU A 88 -2.68 -13.44 9.75
C LEU A 88 -1.55 -14.44 9.42
N ILE A 89 -0.43 -13.96 8.87
CA ILE A 89 0.78 -14.76 8.70
C ILE A 89 1.39 -15.00 10.09
N PRO A 90 1.66 -16.24 10.54
CA PRO A 90 2.16 -16.50 11.89
C PRO A 90 3.46 -15.77 12.23
N ASP A 91 3.66 -15.40 13.50
CA ASP A 91 4.83 -14.60 13.94
C ASP A 91 6.18 -15.29 13.68
N GLY A 92 6.22 -16.63 13.75
CA GLY A 92 7.41 -17.42 13.38
C GLY A 92 7.79 -17.32 11.89
N GLN A 93 6.94 -16.72 11.05
CA GLN A 93 7.13 -16.58 9.60
C GLN A 93 7.36 -15.11 9.21
N PHE A 94 8.09 -14.35 10.03
CA PHE A 94 8.38 -12.93 9.82
C PHE A 94 8.95 -12.63 8.43
N MET A 95 9.80 -13.52 7.88
CA MET A 95 10.39 -13.38 6.55
C MET A 95 9.31 -13.38 5.46
N ILE A 96 8.36 -14.31 5.54
CA ILE A 96 7.24 -14.42 4.60
C ILE A 96 6.36 -13.17 4.69
N ARG A 97 6.02 -12.73 5.91
CA ARG A 97 5.26 -11.48 6.13
C ARG A 97 5.94 -10.28 5.47
N ARG A 98 7.27 -10.17 5.61
CA ARG A 98 8.08 -9.09 5.03
C ARG A 98 8.12 -9.16 3.50
N ILE A 99 8.22 -10.35 2.92
CA ILE A 99 8.20 -10.56 1.47
C ILE A 99 6.84 -10.15 0.90
N VAL A 100 5.73 -10.61 1.48
CA VAL A 100 4.37 -10.25 1.02
C VAL A 100 4.18 -8.73 1.12
N GLY A 101 4.50 -8.12 2.27
CA GLY A 101 4.39 -6.67 2.45
C GLY A 101 5.28 -5.87 1.48
N ALA A 102 6.50 -6.31 1.20
CA ALA A 102 7.38 -5.65 0.24
C ALA A 102 6.88 -5.78 -1.20
N ARG A 103 6.26 -6.90 -1.56
CA ARG A 103 5.71 -7.15 -2.90
C ARG A 103 4.45 -6.34 -3.17
N ALA A 104 3.65 -6.05 -2.15
CA ALA A 104 2.50 -5.16 -2.21
C ALA A 104 2.85 -3.74 -2.69
N LEU A 105 4.08 -3.27 -2.48
CA LEU A 105 4.50 -1.91 -2.82
C LEU A 105 4.68 -1.73 -4.34
N VAL A 106 3.61 -1.25 -4.98
CA VAL A 106 3.53 -0.93 -6.42
C VAL A 106 3.51 0.59 -6.63
N HIS A 107 4.35 1.08 -7.54
CA HIS A 107 4.38 2.49 -7.86
C HIS A 107 3.05 2.95 -8.50
N PRO A 108 2.33 3.93 -7.91
CA PRO A 108 0.95 4.25 -8.27
C PRO A 108 0.76 4.76 -9.71
N ILE A 109 1.80 5.35 -10.31
CA ILE A 109 1.74 5.86 -11.69
C ILE A 109 2.17 4.81 -12.72
N THR A 110 3.16 3.98 -12.39
CA THR A 110 3.82 3.12 -13.39
C THR A 110 3.39 1.66 -13.28
N GLY A 111 2.69 1.29 -12.21
CA GLY A 111 2.33 -0.10 -11.92
C GLY A 111 3.53 -1.00 -11.59
N ARG A 112 4.74 -0.44 -11.49
CA ARG A 112 5.95 -1.23 -11.24
C ARG A 112 6.17 -1.46 -9.77
N HIS A 113 6.51 -2.70 -9.42
CA HIS A 113 6.90 -3.00 -8.05
C HIS A 113 8.22 -2.34 -7.66
N LEU A 114 8.23 -1.73 -6.47
CA LEU A 114 9.43 -1.12 -5.89
C LEU A 114 10.50 -2.18 -5.58
N PHE A 115 10.04 -3.38 -5.21
CA PHE A 115 10.87 -4.52 -4.87
C PHE A 115 10.67 -5.65 -5.88
N ALA A 116 11.39 -5.56 -7.00
CA ALA A 116 11.47 -6.65 -7.97
C ALA A 116 12.09 -7.92 -7.35
N TRP A 117 11.74 -9.10 -7.88
CA TRP A 117 12.16 -10.39 -7.33
C TRP A 117 13.67 -10.53 -7.12
N ARG A 118 14.47 -10.12 -8.11
CA ARG A 118 15.94 -10.18 -8.03
C ARG A 118 16.50 -9.26 -6.93
N ARG A 119 15.88 -8.09 -6.75
CA ARG A 119 16.25 -7.13 -5.69
C ARG A 119 15.94 -7.72 -4.31
N LEU A 120 14.80 -8.39 -4.14
CA LEU A 120 14.47 -9.08 -2.89
C LEU A 120 15.41 -10.26 -2.63
N GLY A 121 15.72 -11.05 -3.65
CA GLY A 121 16.70 -12.14 -3.52
C GLY A 121 18.05 -11.63 -3.01
N ALA A 122 18.58 -10.56 -3.63
CA ALA A 122 19.82 -9.92 -3.20
C ALA A 122 19.74 -9.37 -1.76
N LEU A 123 18.65 -8.69 -1.40
CA LEU A 123 18.46 -8.13 -0.05
C LEU A 123 18.38 -9.22 1.03
N LEU A 124 17.81 -10.37 0.69
CA LEU A 124 17.57 -11.48 1.62
C LEU A 124 18.67 -12.55 1.57
N GLY A 125 19.67 -12.41 0.70
CA GLY A 125 20.72 -13.42 0.49
C GLY A 125 20.18 -14.75 -0.04
N ALA A 126 19.10 -14.72 -0.83
CA ALA A 126 18.41 -15.91 -1.33
C ALA A 126 18.20 -15.86 -2.85
N ASP A 127 18.03 -17.02 -3.48
CA ASP A 127 17.63 -17.04 -4.89
C ASP A 127 16.21 -16.50 -5.07
N HIS A 128 16.01 -15.75 -6.16
CA HIS A 128 14.74 -15.12 -6.49
C HIS A 128 13.59 -16.12 -6.69
N LYS A 129 13.86 -17.38 -7.08
CA LYS A 129 12.83 -18.44 -7.14
C LYS A 129 12.37 -18.85 -5.75
N SER A 130 13.28 -18.93 -4.77
CA SER A 130 12.92 -19.18 -3.38
C SER A 130 12.06 -18.06 -2.82
N VAL A 131 12.38 -16.80 -3.13
CA VAL A 131 11.55 -15.64 -2.73
C VAL A 131 10.16 -15.69 -3.36
N GLN A 132 10.05 -16.05 -4.65
CA GLN A 132 8.75 -16.24 -5.31
C GLN A 132 7.92 -17.34 -4.63
N ARG A 133 8.56 -18.47 -4.28
CA ARG A 133 7.90 -19.55 -3.56
C ARG A 133 7.43 -19.09 -2.17
N TRP A 134 8.25 -18.39 -1.40
CA TRP A 134 7.88 -17.88 -0.09
C TRP A 134 6.76 -16.85 -0.16
N HIS A 135 6.75 -15.99 -1.20
CA HIS A 135 5.62 -15.11 -1.46
C HIS A 135 4.33 -15.91 -1.70
N GLY A 136 4.38 -16.93 -2.57
CA GLY A 136 3.23 -17.81 -2.83
C GLY A 136 2.73 -18.53 -1.57
N GLN A 137 3.64 -18.96 -0.69
CA GLN A 137 3.27 -19.51 0.62
C GLN A 137 2.55 -18.48 1.51
N GLY A 138 3.05 -17.25 1.55
CA GLY A 138 2.40 -16.16 2.28
C GLY A 138 1.00 -15.86 1.76
N VAL A 139 0.83 -15.76 0.45
CA VAL A 139 -0.49 -15.57 -0.17
C VAL A 139 -1.42 -16.75 0.14
N ALA A 140 -0.93 -17.98 0.06
CA ALA A 140 -1.72 -19.17 0.40
C ALA A 140 -2.19 -19.17 1.86
N ILE A 141 -1.38 -18.66 2.80
CA ILE A 141 -1.79 -18.48 4.20
C ILE A 141 -2.91 -17.43 4.30
N LEU A 142 -2.80 -16.31 3.58
CA LEU A 142 -3.84 -15.28 3.58
C LEU A 142 -5.15 -15.78 2.96
N VAL A 143 -5.08 -16.48 1.82
CA VAL A 143 -6.22 -17.19 1.22
C VAL A 143 -6.83 -18.10 2.27
N ALA A 144 -6.05 -19.02 2.84
CA ALA A 144 -6.56 -19.98 3.81
C ALA A 144 -7.15 -19.34 5.07
N ALA A 145 -6.71 -18.14 5.48
CA ALA A 145 -7.23 -17.45 6.66
C ALA A 145 -8.51 -16.67 6.36
N LEU A 146 -8.54 -15.96 5.23
CA LEU A 146 -9.64 -15.08 4.87
C LEU A 146 -10.81 -15.84 4.22
N CYS A 147 -10.51 -16.92 3.48
CA CYS A 147 -11.49 -17.72 2.74
C CYS A 147 -12.27 -18.74 3.56
N LYS A 148 -12.00 -18.90 4.86
CA LYS A 148 -12.70 -19.92 5.63
C LYS A 148 -14.18 -19.56 5.70
N PRO A 149 -15.10 -20.46 5.34
CA PRO A 149 -16.49 -20.28 5.71
C PRO A 149 -16.55 -20.25 7.25
N GLY A 150 -17.11 -19.17 7.79
CA GLY A 150 -17.41 -19.04 9.22
C GLY A 150 -18.50 -20.00 9.67
#